data_AF-A0A0C5VCU9-F1
#
_entry.id   AF-A0A0C5VCU9-F1
#
_cell.length_a   1.000
_cell.length_b   1.000
_cell.length_c   1.000
_cell.angle_alpha   90.00
_cell.angle_beta   90.00
_cell.angle_gamma   90.00
#
_symmetry.space_group_name_H-M   'P 1'
#
loop_
_entity.id
_entity.type
_entity.pdbx_description
1 polymer ?
#
loop_
_entity_poly.entity_id
_entity_poly.type
_entity_poly.pdbx_seq_one_letter_code
_entity_poly.pdbx_strand_id
1 'polypeptide(L)'
;MQKLLLTGCLISATTFAFAEHANSFSEAKKIASSIYADEHQTFYCGCDFKDNTILPSNCGYQPRKQPERGARLEWEHVVPAWEFGHQRQCWQNGGRARCTSTDHYFNIMESDLHNLVPAVGELNGDRSNFRYGIIQGEPRAYGQCNFEVDFKSHRAEPPEDRQGDVARIYFYMRDRYGLKISRQQTQLFDAWSKLDPVDEDEKQLNTRILNIQGNSNCYVSTDCTVEKISEEEQTLTSSSDENQCQPEIHTCSQMKSCAQAKYVNDPQTPVCQPPETSVILPASQHIRGTHDAITHTQTTTLVRSDPSMVD
;
A
#
# COMPACT_ATOMS: atom_id res chain seq x y z
N MET A 1 18.93 64.93 34.13
CA MET A 1 19.41 63.85 33.25
C MET A 1 18.60 62.59 33.58
N GLN A 2 17.52 62.33 32.84
CA GLN A 2 16.66 61.16 33.03
C GLN A 2 17.02 60.14 31.94
N LYS A 3 17.60 59.01 32.33
CA LYS A 3 17.93 57.90 31.43
C LYS A 3 16.65 57.09 31.17
N LEU A 4 16.13 57.17 29.96
CA LEU A 4 15.07 56.29 29.48
C LEU A 4 15.67 54.90 29.25
N LEU A 5 15.29 53.92 30.07
CA LEU A 5 15.59 52.51 29.84
C LEU A 5 14.49 51.95 28.93
N LEU A 6 14.81 51.70 27.66
CA LEU A 6 13.96 50.89 26.78
C LEU A 6 14.14 49.42 27.16
N THR A 7 13.14 48.85 27.84
CA THR A 7 13.04 47.41 28.06
C THR A 7 12.45 46.78 26.81
N GLY A 8 13.30 46.14 26.00
CA GLY A 8 12.87 45.37 24.83
C GLY A 8 12.16 44.09 25.25
N CYS A 9 10.85 44.00 24.98
CA CYS A 9 10.06 42.78 25.19
C CYS A 9 10.38 41.79 24.06
N LEU A 10 11.17 40.76 24.36
CA LEU A 10 11.41 39.62 23.47
C LEU A 10 10.10 38.80 23.37
N ILE A 11 9.34 39.03 22.30
CA ILE A 11 8.19 38.17 21.94
C ILE A 11 8.76 36.89 21.34
N SER A 12 8.86 35.84 22.16
CA SER A 12 9.23 34.51 21.69
C SER A 12 8.04 33.91 20.94
N ALA A 13 8.07 33.94 19.60
CA ALA A 13 7.07 33.27 18.78
C ALA A 13 7.24 31.75 18.92
N THR A 14 6.38 31.13 19.74
CA THR A 14 6.27 29.67 19.81
C THR A 14 5.60 29.19 18.53
N THR A 15 6.37 28.59 17.63
CA THR A 15 5.82 27.85 16.49
C THR A 15 5.13 26.59 17.02
N PHE A 16 3.80 26.59 17.01
CA PHE A 16 3.04 25.36 17.22
C PHE A 16 3.20 24.49 15.97
N ALA A 17 3.94 23.39 16.08
CA ALA A 17 3.90 22.33 15.08
C ALA A 17 2.55 21.62 15.23
N PHE A 18 1.70 21.70 14.20
CA PHE A 18 0.47 20.93 14.17
C PHE A 18 0.81 19.48 13.80
N ALA A 19 0.16 18.54 14.46
CA ALA A 19 0.17 17.14 14.03
C ALA A 19 -0.41 17.07 12.61
N GLU A 20 0.25 16.35 11.71
CA GLU A 20 -0.11 16.31 10.30
C GLU A 20 -0.14 14.85 9.84
N HIS A 21 -1.23 14.46 9.18
CA HIS A 21 -1.38 13.13 8.64
C HIS A 21 -0.34 12.90 7.54
N ALA A 22 0.28 11.73 7.50
CA ALA A 22 1.19 11.38 6.43
C ALA A 22 0.46 11.45 5.07
N ASN A 23 1.08 12.07 4.07
CA ASN A 23 0.45 12.31 2.77
C ASN A 23 0.72 11.16 1.77
N SER A 24 1.56 10.20 2.14
CA SER A 24 1.87 9.02 1.33
C SER A 24 2.28 7.83 2.18
N PHE A 25 2.14 6.62 1.63
CA PHE A 25 2.63 5.40 2.28
C PHE A 25 4.14 5.42 2.55
N SER A 26 4.93 6.02 1.66
CA SER A 26 6.39 6.13 1.86
C SER A 26 6.75 7.00 3.06
N GLU A 27 6.02 8.10 3.24
CA GLU A 27 6.15 8.97 4.40
C GLU A 27 5.67 8.29 5.69
N ALA A 28 4.50 7.63 5.64
CA ALA A 28 3.96 6.88 6.76
C ALA A 28 4.94 5.83 7.27
N LYS A 29 5.61 5.09 6.38
CA LYS A 29 6.64 4.11 6.77
C LYS A 29 7.84 4.75 7.49
N LYS A 30 8.28 5.94 7.07
CA LYS A 30 9.38 6.65 7.74
C LYS A 30 8.97 7.09 9.15
N ILE A 31 7.75 7.58 9.28
CA ILE A 31 7.18 7.97 10.58
C ILE A 31 7.01 6.74 11.46
N ALA A 32 6.43 5.67 10.93
CA ALA A 32 6.24 4.42 11.65
C ALA A 32 7.59 3.84 12.13
N SER A 33 8.64 3.86 11.30
CA SER A 33 10.00 3.48 11.73
C SER A 33 10.52 4.29 12.92
N SER A 34 10.06 5.55 13.06
CA SER A 34 10.43 6.40 14.20
C SER A 34 9.57 6.11 15.44
N ILE A 35 8.29 5.80 15.26
CA ILE A 35 7.36 5.41 16.34
C ILE A 35 7.78 4.09 16.99
N TYR A 36 8.20 3.13 16.16
CA TYR A 36 8.65 1.80 16.59
C TYR A 36 10.16 1.75 16.84
N ALA A 37 10.85 2.90 16.91
CA ALA A 37 12.28 2.92 17.19
C ALA A 37 12.62 2.40 18.59
N ASP A 38 11.72 2.59 19.57
CA ASP A 38 11.87 2.06 20.93
C ASP A 38 11.26 0.64 21.06
N GLU A 39 10.32 0.30 20.17
CA GLU A 39 9.59 -0.98 20.14
C GLU A 39 10.19 -1.90 19.07
N HIS A 40 11.16 -2.71 19.50
CA HIS A 40 12.00 -3.47 18.58
C HIS A 40 11.39 -4.79 18.13
N GLN A 41 10.09 -5.03 18.35
CA GLN A 41 9.46 -6.33 18.11
C GLN A 41 8.42 -6.29 16.99
N THR A 42 8.44 -7.33 16.15
CA THR A 42 7.39 -7.53 15.14
C THR A 42 6.05 -7.88 15.79
N PHE A 43 4.97 -7.38 15.19
CA PHE A 43 3.62 -7.48 15.71
C PHE A 43 3.15 -8.92 15.92
N TYR A 44 3.24 -9.79 14.91
CA TYR A 44 2.71 -11.16 15.01
C TYR A 44 3.62 -12.17 15.68
N CYS A 45 4.95 -11.98 15.64
CA CYS A 45 5.88 -13.00 16.13
C CYS A 45 6.69 -12.54 17.34
N GLY A 46 6.64 -11.26 17.72
CA GLY A 46 7.51 -10.74 18.77
C GLY A 46 9.01 -10.79 18.42
N CYS A 47 9.37 -11.01 17.15
CA CYS A 47 10.77 -11.07 16.74
C CYS A 47 11.43 -9.71 16.85
N ASP A 48 12.62 -9.68 17.45
CA ASP A 48 13.43 -8.47 17.45
C ASP A 48 13.79 -8.07 16.02
N PHE A 49 13.91 -6.79 15.73
CA PHE A 49 14.40 -6.31 14.44
C PHE A 49 15.35 -5.12 14.59
N LYS A 50 16.26 -4.97 13.62
CA LYS A 50 17.19 -3.85 13.54
C LYS A 50 17.44 -3.47 12.09
N ASP A 51 17.37 -2.18 11.76
CA ASP A 51 17.64 -1.67 10.40
C ASP A 51 16.88 -2.44 9.30
N ASN A 52 15.58 -2.72 9.54
CA ASN A 52 14.71 -3.57 8.72
C ASN A 52 15.13 -5.04 8.57
N THR A 53 16.05 -5.54 9.40
CA THR A 53 16.46 -6.94 9.43
C THR A 53 15.79 -7.65 10.60
N ILE A 54 15.17 -8.80 10.35
CA ILE A 54 14.55 -9.64 11.39
C ILE A 54 15.64 -10.44 12.13
N LEU A 55 15.59 -10.42 13.46
CA LEU A 55 16.48 -11.15 14.37
C LEU A 55 15.66 -12.25 15.07
N PRO A 56 15.53 -13.45 14.48
CA PRO A 56 14.55 -14.44 14.93
C PRO A 56 14.94 -15.20 16.21
N SER A 57 16.10 -14.90 16.81
CA SER A 57 16.64 -15.66 17.94
C SER A 57 15.79 -15.58 19.20
N ASN A 58 15.11 -14.46 19.44
CA ASN A 58 14.26 -14.27 20.61
C ASN A 58 12.86 -14.91 20.44
N CYS A 59 12.32 -14.90 19.22
CA CYS A 59 10.95 -15.36 18.91
C CYS A 59 10.88 -16.79 18.35
N GLY A 60 12.01 -17.38 17.95
CA GLY A 60 12.05 -18.71 17.36
C GLY A 60 11.35 -18.84 16.00
N TYR A 61 11.22 -17.73 15.26
CA TYR A 61 10.69 -17.72 13.90
C TYR A 61 11.55 -18.58 12.97
N GLN A 62 10.88 -19.39 12.15
CA GLN A 62 11.50 -20.18 11.09
C GLN A 62 10.80 -19.92 9.76
N PRO A 63 11.54 -19.63 8.68
CA PRO A 63 10.91 -19.43 7.37
C PRO A 63 10.17 -20.67 6.90
N ARG A 64 8.96 -20.48 6.38
CA ARG A 64 8.16 -21.57 5.81
C ARG A 64 8.63 -21.93 4.40
N LYS A 65 8.87 -20.92 3.56
CA LYS A 65 9.21 -21.07 2.14
C LYS A 65 10.10 -19.95 1.57
N GLN A 66 10.03 -18.74 2.11
CA GLN A 66 10.64 -17.52 1.56
C GLN A 66 11.63 -16.90 2.56
N PRO A 67 12.80 -17.54 2.81
CA PRO A 67 13.76 -17.08 3.82
C PRO A 67 14.27 -15.65 3.57
N GLU A 68 14.49 -15.26 2.31
CA GLU A 68 14.94 -13.90 1.96
C GLU A 68 13.90 -12.83 2.32
N ARG A 69 12.61 -13.14 2.14
CA ARG A 69 11.52 -12.23 2.53
C ARG A 69 11.30 -12.26 4.05
N GLY A 70 11.43 -13.42 4.67
CA GLY A 70 11.39 -13.59 6.13
C GLY A 70 12.54 -12.91 6.88
N ALA A 71 13.66 -12.63 6.21
CA ALA A 71 14.79 -11.94 6.81
C ALA A 71 14.62 -10.41 6.90
N ARG A 72 13.60 -9.84 6.25
CA ARG A 72 13.35 -8.38 6.24
C ARG A 72 12.03 -8.01 6.90
N LEU A 73 12.03 -6.82 7.49
CA LEU A 73 10.85 -6.14 7.99
C LEU A 73 10.01 -5.64 6.81
N GLU A 74 8.71 -5.91 6.84
CA GLU A 74 7.74 -5.26 5.97
C GLU A 74 6.65 -4.62 6.82
N TRP A 75 6.19 -3.44 6.42
CA TRP A 75 5.09 -2.75 7.08
C TRP A 75 3.77 -3.39 6.66
N GLU A 76 3.06 -3.95 7.64
CA GLU A 76 1.80 -4.64 7.46
C GLU A 76 0.64 -3.65 7.57
N HIS A 77 -0.28 -3.74 6.61
CA HIS A 77 -1.60 -3.13 6.71
C HIS A 77 -2.55 -4.12 7.39
N VAL A 78 -2.77 -3.98 8.70
CA VAL A 78 -3.60 -4.93 9.48
C VAL A 78 -4.98 -5.10 8.86
N VAL A 79 -5.65 -4.00 8.51
CA VAL A 79 -6.71 -3.96 7.51
C VAL A 79 -6.05 -3.83 6.14
N PRO A 80 -6.08 -4.85 5.25
CA PRO A 80 -5.34 -4.82 4.00
C PRO A 80 -5.74 -3.65 3.12
N ALA A 81 -4.79 -3.11 2.35
CA ALA A 81 -5.08 -2.09 1.34
C ALA A 81 -6.16 -2.50 0.34
N TRP A 82 -6.27 -3.81 0.07
CA TRP A 82 -7.35 -4.35 -0.73
C TRP A 82 -8.72 -4.10 -0.09
N GLU A 83 -8.88 -4.28 1.23
CA GLU A 83 -10.18 -4.16 1.91
C GLU A 83 -10.75 -2.74 1.77
N PHE A 84 -9.92 -1.71 1.91
CA PHE A 84 -10.34 -0.31 1.81
C PHE A 84 -10.21 0.31 0.41
N GLY A 85 -9.59 -0.40 -0.53
CA GLY A 85 -9.33 0.11 -1.89
C GLY A 85 -10.09 -0.58 -3.01
N HIS A 86 -10.37 -1.90 -2.92
CA HIS A 86 -10.79 -2.69 -4.08
C HIS A 86 -12.11 -2.25 -4.72
N GLN A 87 -13.00 -1.59 -3.97
CA GLN A 87 -14.28 -1.10 -4.49
C GLN A 87 -14.17 0.31 -5.10
N ARG A 88 -13.02 0.97 -4.97
CA ARG A 88 -12.79 2.32 -5.48
C ARG A 88 -12.48 2.27 -6.98
N GLN A 89 -12.85 3.35 -7.67
CA GLN A 89 -12.73 3.38 -9.13
C GLN A 89 -11.28 3.44 -9.62
N CYS A 90 -10.39 4.09 -8.87
CA CYS A 90 -8.94 4.00 -9.10
C CYS A 90 -8.45 2.55 -9.15
N TRP A 91 -9.00 1.68 -8.30
CA TRP A 91 -8.56 0.29 -8.19
C TRP A 91 -9.05 -0.53 -9.37
N GLN A 92 -10.28 -0.29 -9.81
CA GLN A 92 -10.81 -0.90 -11.04
C GLN A 92 -10.02 -0.48 -12.28
N ASN A 93 -9.49 0.76 -12.28
CA ASN A 93 -8.77 1.36 -13.41
C ASN A 93 -7.25 1.15 -13.39
N GLY A 94 -6.70 0.40 -12.43
CA GLY A 94 -5.24 0.18 -12.38
C GLY A 94 -4.70 -0.34 -11.04
N GLY A 95 -5.56 -0.93 -10.21
CA GLY A 95 -5.21 -1.49 -8.91
C GLY A 95 -4.69 -0.45 -7.90
N ARG A 96 -4.01 -0.97 -6.87
CA ARG A 96 -3.41 -0.17 -5.80
C ARG A 96 -2.53 0.96 -6.33
N ALA A 97 -1.71 0.70 -7.35
CA ALA A 97 -0.79 1.68 -7.92
C ALA A 97 -1.52 2.90 -8.50
N ARG A 98 -2.68 2.70 -9.14
CA ARG A 98 -3.52 3.82 -9.62
C ARG A 98 -4.13 4.56 -8.44
N CYS A 99 -4.62 3.86 -7.41
CA CYS A 99 -5.14 4.53 -6.22
C CYS A 99 -4.09 5.37 -5.51
N THR A 100 -2.90 4.84 -5.26
CA THR A 100 -1.81 5.58 -4.63
C THR A 100 -1.45 6.86 -5.41
N SER A 101 -1.57 6.86 -6.73
CA SER A 101 -1.22 8.03 -7.56
C SER A 101 -2.37 9.02 -7.80
N THR A 102 -3.63 8.62 -7.68
CA THR A 102 -4.77 9.45 -8.12
C THR A 102 -5.87 9.66 -7.09
N ASP A 103 -5.89 8.87 -6.02
CA ASP A 103 -6.97 8.90 -5.03
C ASP A 103 -6.42 9.33 -3.66
N HIS A 104 -6.59 10.61 -3.34
CA HIS A 104 -6.08 11.16 -2.08
C HIS A 104 -6.74 10.54 -0.84
N TYR A 105 -8.02 10.13 -0.90
CA TYR A 105 -8.70 9.49 0.21
C TYR A 105 -8.16 8.07 0.42
N PHE A 106 -7.85 7.36 -0.66
CA PHE A 106 -7.10 6.11 -0.58
C PHE A 106 -5.72 6.33 0.07
N ASN A 107 -5.00 7.39 -0.30
CA ASN A 107 -3.71 7.71 0.31
C ASN A 107 -3.82 7.96 1.80
N ILE A 108 -4.84 8.70 2.27
CA ILE A 108 -5.09 8.91 3.71
C ILE A 108 -5.32 7.57 4.42
N MET A 109 -6.13 6.67 3.85
CA MET A 109 -6.32 5.33 4.45
C MET A 109 -5.05 4.48 4.45
N GLU A 110 -4.27 4.56 3.37
CA GLU A 110 -3.04 3.79 3.19
C GLU A 110 -1.91 4.28 4.10
N SER A 111 -1.89 5.57 4.43
CA SER A 111 -0.88 6.20 5.26
C SER A 111 -1.25 6.31 6.74
N ASP A 112 -2.43 5.81 7.15
CA ASP A 112 -2.87 5.83 8.55
C ASP A 112 -1.99 4.91 9.42
N LEU A 113 -1.30 5.51 10.38
CA LEU A 113 -0.34 4.87 11.28
C LEU A 113 -1.00 3.91 12.26
N HIS A 114 -2.28 4.07 12.60
CA HIS A 114 -3.01 3.09 13.42
C HIS A 114 -3.20 1.76 12.70
N ASN A 115 -3.03 1.71 11.38
CA ASN A 115 -3.16 0.51 10.58
C ASN A 115 -1.81 -0.05 10.09
N LEU A 116 -0.68 0.50 10.56
CA LEU A 116 0.67 0.11 10.14
C LEU A 116 1.46 -0.49 11.28
N VAL A 117 1.80 -1.77 11.15
CA VAL A 117 2.58 -2.50 12.16
C VAL A 117 3.83 -3.17 11.57
N PRO A 118 4.93 -3.31 12.34
CA PRO A 118 6.12 -4.03 11.89
C PRO A 118 5.84 -5.53 11.78
N ALA A 119 6.09 -6.16 10.64
CA ALA A 119 5.91 -7.59 10.46
C ALA A 119 7.10 -8.27 9.79
N VAL A 120 7.27 -9.57 10.08
CA VAL A 120 8.15 -10.45 9.31
C VAL A 120 7.64 -10.51 7.87
N GLY A 121 8.49 -10.20 6.88
CA GLY A 121 8.04 -10.04 5.50
C GLY A 121 7.37 -11.29 4.91
N GLU A 122 7.82 -12.50 5.26
CA GLU A 122 7.17 -13.73 4.80
C GLU A 122 5.74 -13.85 5.33
N LEU A 123 5.49 -13.50 6.60
CA LEU A 123 4.14 -13.51 7.19
C LEU A 123 3.24 -12.49 6.51
N ASN A 124 3.70 -11.25 6.30
CA ASN A 124 2.96 -10.24 5.53
C ASN A 124 2.58 -10.79 4.14
N GLY A 125 3.56 -11.42 3.47
CA GLY A 125 3.34 -12.05 2.17
C GLY A 125 2.33 -13.18 2.15
N ASP A 126 2.45 -14.10 3.09
CA ASP A 126 1.58 -15.27 3.19
C ASP A 126 0.18 -14.88 3.66
N ARG A 127 0.05 -13.90 4.57
CA ARG A 127 -1.22 -13.32 5.00
C ARG A 127 -1.96 -12.66 3.84
N SER A 128 -1.25 -12.01 2.92
CA SER A 128 -1.84 -11.41 1.71
C SER A 128 -2.99 -10.45 2.07
N ASN A 129 -4.19 -10.64 1.51
CA ASN A 129 -5.43 -9.97 1.89
C ASN A 129 -6.41 -10.93 2.59
N PHE A 130 -5.91 -11.98 3.22
CA PHE A 130 -6.75 -12.97 3.90
C PHE A 130 -7.43 -12.35 5.11
N ARG A 131 -8.67 -12.77 5.32
CA ARG A 131 -9.45 -12.35 6.48
C ARG A 131 -8.90 -13.03 7.72
N TYR A 132 -8.99 -12.33 8.85
CA TYR A 132 -8.66 -12.96 10.11
C TYR A 132 -9.73 -13.96 10.53
N GLY A 133 -9.33 -15.01 11.24
CA GLY A 133 -10.24 -15.92 11.89
C GLY A 133 -9.53 -17.11 12.47
N ILE A 134 -10.27 -17.86 13.29
CA ILE A 134 -9.78 -19.09 13.88
C ILE A 134 -9.55 -20.14 12.80
N ILE A 135 -8.39 -20.77 12.87
CA ILE A 135 -7.91 -21.91 12.10
C ILE A 135 -7.77 -23.08 13.08
N GLN A 136 -8.07 -24.30 12.63
CA GLN A 136 -8.10 -25.47 13.50
C GLN A 136 -7.12 -26.51 12.97
N GLY A 137 -6.10 -26.81 13.77
CA GLY A 137 -5.16 -27.89 13.48
C GLY A 137 -4.21 -27.62 12.32
N GLU A 138 -3.99 -26.36 11.94
CA GLU A 138 -2.99 -26.02 10.93
C GLU A 138 -1.58 -26.27 11.49
N PRO A 139 -0.62 -26.69 10.65
CA PRO A 139 0.76 -26.85 11.08
C PRO A 139 1.34 -25.51 11.57
N ARG A 140 2.19 -25.57 12.61
CA ARG A 140 3.03 -24.45 13.05
C ARG A 140 4.12 -24.16 12.01
N ALA A 141 3.72 -23.54 10.92
CA ALA A 141 4.52 -23.38 9.71
C ALA A 141 5.70 -22.41 9.87
N TYR A 142 5.68 -21.57 10.91
CA TYR A 142 6.66 -20.51 11.16
C TYR A 142 7.52 -20.72 12.41
N GLY A 143 7.72 -21.97 12.82
CA GLY A 143 8.51 -22.32 14.00
C GLY A 143 7.75 -22.06 15.31
N GLN A 144 8.34 -21.28 16.22
CA GLN A 144 7.69 -20.92 17.50
C GLN A 144 6.73 -19.74 17.39
N CYS A 145 6.74 -19.02 16.25
CA CYS A 145 5.76 -17.96 16.00
C CYS A 145 4.37 -18.56 15.83
N ASN A 146 3.45 -18.17 16.72
CA ASN A 146 2.06 -18.61 16.80
C ASN A 146 1.16 -17.83 15.81
N PHE A 147 1.63 -17.68 14.58
CA PHE A 147 0.85 -17.13 13.48
C PHE A 147 0.47 -18.27 12.53
N GLU A 148 -0.76 -18.32 12.08
CA GLU A 148 -1.24 -19.38 11.19
C GLU A 148 -1.84 -18.81 9.91
N VAL A 149 -1.67 -19.53 8.80
CA VAL A 149 -2.24 -19.18 7.50
C VAL A 149 -2.82 -20.41 6.84
N ASP A 150 -4.13 -20.41 6.65
CA ASP A 150 -4.84 -21.38 5.83
C ASP A 150 -5.04 -20.80 4.43
N PHE A 151 -4.14 -21.16 3.52
CA PHE A 151 -4.19 -20.75 2.12
C PHE A 151 -5.43 -21.27 1.37
N LYS A 152 -6.05 -22.36 1.83
CA LYS A 152 -7.21 -22.96 1.15
C LYS A 152 -8.49 -22.20 1.51
N SER A 153 -8.64 -21.78 2.76
CA SER A 153 -9.79 -20.99 3.19
C SER A 153 -9.56 -19.47 3.12
N HIS A 154 -8.36 -19.04 2.72
CA HIS A 154 -7.94 -17.64 2.67
C HIS A 154 -8.11 -16.95 4.03
N ARG A 155 -7.54 -17.57 5.06
CA ARG A 155 -7.62 -17.12 6.46
C ARG A 155 -6.24 -17.02 7.08
N ALA A 156 -6.08 -16.03 7.94
CA ALA A 156 -4.93 -15.94 8.84
C ALA A 156 -5.42 -15.88 10.29
N GLU A 157 -4.67 -16.49 11.21
CA GLU A 157 -4.90 -16.40 12.64
C GLU A 157 -3.67 -15.77 13.30
N PRO A 158 -3.81 -14.57 13.90
CA PRO A 158 -2.75 -13.98 14.70
C PRO A 158 -2.66 -14.68 16.07
N PRO A 159 -1.52 -14.56 16.77
CA PRO A 159 -1.41 -15.09 18.13
C PRO A 159 -2.43 -14.42 19.05
N GLU A 160 -2.83 -15.12 20.11
CA GLU A 160 -3.93 -14.72 20.99
C GLU A 160 -3.70 -13.36 21.66
N ASP A 161 -2.45 -13.00 21.95
CA ASP A 161 -2.02 -11.72 22.54
C ASP A 161 -1.99 -10.55 21.54
N ARG A 162 -2.40 -10.77 20.29
CA ARG A 162 -2.56 -9.72 19.26
C ARG A 162 -3.95 -9.66 18.65
N GLN A 163 -4.84 -10.56 19.07
CA GLN A 163 -6.19 -10.65 18.52
C GLN A 163 -7.03 -9.40 18.85
N GLY A 164 -6.86 -8.85 20.04
CA GLY A 164 -7.49 -7.62 20.50
C GLY A 164 -7.01 -6.40 19.73
N ASP A 165 -5.70 -6.28 19.53
CA ASP A 165 -5.08 -5.20 18.74
C ASP A 165 -5.67 -5.19 17.32
N VAL A 166 -5.68 -6.36 16.66
CA VAL A 166 -6.28 -6.52 15.33
C VAL A 166 -7.74 -6.10 15.33
N ALA A 167 -8.53 -6.54 16.31
CA ALA A 167 -9.94 -6.18 16.41
C ALA A 167 -10.16 -4.66 16.53
N ARG A 168 -9.40 -4.00 17.40
CA ARG A 168 -9.50 -2.56 17.64
C ARG A 168 -9.03 -1.73 16.44
N ILE A 169 -8.00 -2.17 15.71
CA ILE A 169 -7.57 -1.54 14.45
C ILE A 169 -8.66 -1.68 13.38
N TYR A 170 -9.29 -2.85 13.26
CA TYR A 170 -10.42 -3.03 12.33
C TYR A 170 -11.60 -2.12 12.67
N PHE A 171 -11.98 -2.03 13.94
CA PHE A 171 -13.08 -1.15 14.35
C PHE A 171 -12.76 0.34 14.15
N TYR A 172 -11.52 0.73 14.41
CA TYR A 172 -11.03 2.07 14.10
C TYR A 172 -11.16 2.40 12.61
N MET A 173 -10.60 1.55 11.75
CA MET A 173 -10.66 1.77 10.29
C MET A 173 -12.10 1.76 9.77
N ARG A 174 -12.97 0.89 10.33
CA ARG A 174 -14.40 0.85 10.03
C ARG A 174 -15.07 2.20 10.29
N ASP A 175 -14.89 2.75 11.48
CA ASP A 175 -15.64 3.92 11.91
C ASP A 175 -15.08 5.22 11.34
N ARG A 176 -13.76 5.33 11.25
CA ARG A 176 -13.08 6.52 10.70
C ARG A 176 -13.34 6.69 9.21
N TYR A 177 -13.29 5.59 8.45
CA TYR A 177 -13.35 5.60 6.99
C TYR A 177 -14.65 5.03 6.40
N GLY A 178 -15.60 4.63 7.24
CA GLY A 178 -16.88 4.08 6.80
C GLY A 178 -16.78 2.71 6.12
N LEU A 179 -15.73 1.93 6.41
CA LEU A 179 -15.55 0.60 5.82
C LEU A 179 -16.65 -0.35 6.30
N LYS A 180 -16.99 -1.35 5.47
CA LYS A 180 -17.97 -2.37 5.84
C LYS A 180 -17.26 -3.62 6.34
N ILE A 181 -17.52 -3.99 7.59
CA ILE A 181 -17.11 -5.27 8.16
C ILE A 181 -18.34 -6.19 8.18
N SER A 182 -18.16 -7.45 7.77
CA SER A 182 -19.26 -8.44 7.80
C SER A 182 -19.68 -8.74 9.24
N ARG A 183 -20.95 -9.10 9.44
CA ARG A 183 -21.47 -9.48 10.77
C ARG A 183 -20.62 -10.55 11.46
N GLN A 184 -20.13 -11.53 10.70
CA GLN A 184 -19.28 -12.61 11.24
C GLN A 184 -17.93 -12.08 11.73
N GLN A 185 -17.28 -11.21 10.95
CA GLN A 185 -16.03 -10.57 11.36
C GLN A 185 -16.25 -9.63 12.56
N THR A 186 -17.35 -8.88 12.59
CA THR A 186 -17.70 -8.05 13.75
C THR A 186 -17.84 -8.90 15.02
N GLN A 187 -18.56 -10.02 14.96
CA GLN A 187 -18.71 -10.91 16.11
C GLN A 187 -17.38 -11.53 16.57
N LEU A 188 -16.50 -11.87 15.63
CA LEU A 188 -15.15 -12.35 15.93
C LEU A 188 -14.35 -11.27 16.66
N PHE A 189 -14.28 -10.06 16.10
CA PHE A 189 -13.53 -8.95 16.67
C PHE A 189 -14.09 -8.47 18.01
N ASP A 190 -15.42 -8.53 18.21
CA ASP A 190 -16.04 -8.26 19.51
C ASP A 190 -15.61 -9.27 20.58
N ALA A 191 -15.39 -10.53 20.21
CA ALA A 191 -14.89 -11.56 21.11
C ALA A 191 -13.40 -11.37 21.39
N TRP A 192 -12.60 -11.17 20.34
CA TRP A 192 -11.16 -10.94 20.43
C TRP A 192 -10.82 -9.71 21.28
N SER A 193 -11.48 -8.58 21.05
CA SER A 193 -11.28 -7.35 21.83
C SER A 193 -11.56 -7.52 23.33
N LYS A 194 -12.38 -8.51 23.73
CA LYS A 194 -12.67 -8.85 25.13
C LYS A 194 -11.71 -9.87 25.73
N LEU A 195 -11.28 -10.84 24.92
CA LEU A 195 -10.36 -11.90 25.34
C LEU A 195 -8.93 -11.38 25.48
N ASP A 196 -8.57 -10.42 24.63
CA ASP A 196 -7.29 -9.72 24.62
C ASP A 196 -7.54 -8.22 24.87
N PRO A 197 -7.63 -7.79 26.15
CA PRO A 197 -7.93 -6.41 26.51
C PRO A 197 -6.76 -5.47 26.21
N VAL A 198 -7.05 -4.18 26.04
CA VAL A 198 -6.05 -3.13 25.81
C VAL A 198 -4.96 -3.16 26.90
N ASP A 199 -3.72 -3.33 26.48
CA ASP A 199 -2.56 -3.31 27.36
C ASP A 199 -1.88 -1.92 27.42
N GLU A 200 -0.74 -1.83 28.10
CA GLU A 200 -0.03 -0.57 28.24
C GLU A 200 0.77 -0.20 26.99
N ASP A 201 1.28 -1.18 26.25
CA ASP A 201 2.07 -0.96 25.04
C ASP A 201 1.18 -0.38 23.94
N GLU A 202 -0.04 -0.91 23.78
CA GLU A 202 -1.04 -0.41 22.85
C GLU A 202 -1.47 1.03 23.17
N LYS A 203 -1.65 1.37 24.45
CA LYS A 203 -1.96 2.75 24.89
C LYS A 203 -0.82 3.72 24.57
N GLN A 204 0.41 3.30 24.82
CA GLN A 204 1.59 4.12 24.53
C GLN A 204 1.75 4.33 23.03
N LEU A 205 1.59 3.26 22.23
CA LEU A 205 1.60 3.34 20.77
C LEU A 205 0.51 4.30 20.26
N ASN A 206 -0.72 4.14 20.74
CA ASN A 206 -1.83 5.04 20.38
C ASN A 206 -1.53 6.51 20.73
N THR A 207 -0.88 6.77 21.87
CA THR A 207 -0.45 8.12 22.27
C THR A 207 0.64 8.67 21.35
N ARG A 208 1.64 7.86 20.98
CA ARG A 208 2.68 8.25 20.02
C ARG A 208 2.06 8.60 18.67
N ILE A 209 1.14 7.78 18.17
CA ILE A 209 0.42 8.04 16.92
C ILE A 209 -0.43 9.31 17.01
N LEU A 210 -1.19 9.50 18.10
CA LEU A 210 -2.00 10.71 18.31
C LEU A 210 -1.15 11.98 18.21
N ASN A 211 0.02 12.00 18.84
CA ASN A 211 0.90 13.17 18.83
C ASN A 211 1.46 13.51 17.44
N ILE A 212 1.50 12.55 16.51
CA ILE A 212 2.07 12.72 15.17
C ILE A 212 0.97 12.90 14.12
N GLN A 213 -0.02 12.00 14.09
CA GLN A 213 -1.11 11.98 13.12
C GLN A 213 -2.25 12.94 13.48
N GLY A 214 -2.38 13.30 14.76
CA GLY A 214 -3.40 14.22 15.25
C GLY A 214 -4.71 13.58 15.69
N ASN A 215 -4.85 12.25 15.59
CA ASN A 215 -6.04 11.54 16.04
C ASN A 215 -5.71 10.24 16.79
N SER A 216 -6.60 9.86 17.71
CA SER A 216 -6.49 8.64 18.52
C SER A 216 -7.37 7.53 17.92
N ASN A 217 -7.01 6.28 18.22
CA ASN A 217 -7.90 5.14 18.12
C ASN A 217 -8.80 5.10 19.37
N CYS A 218 -10.09 5.40 19.21
CA CYS A 218 -11.06 5.42 20.31
C CYS A 218 -11.42 4.03 20.85
N TYR A 219 -10.92 2.96 20.23
CA TYR A 219 -11.04 1.60 20.76
C TYR A 219 -9.91 1.24 21.74
N VAL A 220 -8.88 2.09 21.84
CA VAL A 220 -7.74 1.95 22.76
C VAL A 220 -7.82 2.98 23.90
N SER A 221 -8.19 4.21 23.58
CA SER A 221 -8.32 5.30 24.57
C SER A 221 -9.74 5.41 25.12
N THR A 222 -9.89 5.64 26.43
CA THR A 222 -11.17 5.86 27.11
C THR A 222 -11.74 7.26 26.90
N ASP A 223 -10.88 8.24 26.59
CA ASP A 223 -11.25 9.64 26.38
C ASP A 223 -10.98 10.02 24.93
N CYS A 224 -11.89 9.66 24.04
CA CYS A 224 -11.73 9.87 22.60
C CYS A 224 -13.05 10.18 21.91
N THR A 225 -13.01 11.10 20.94
CA THR A 225 -14.11 11.40 20.03
C THR A 225 -13.82 10.78 18.67
N VAL A 226 -14.73 9.95 18.17
CA VAL A 226 -14.62 9.38 16.82
C VAL A 226 -14.89 10.49 15.80
N GLU A 227 -13.83 11.08 15.27
CA GLU A 227 -13.90 12.03 14.17
C GLU A 227 -13.94 11.24 12.86
N LYS A 228 -15.11 11.23 12.21
CA LYS A 228 -15.24 10.72 10.86
C LYS A 228 -14.64 11.71 9.89
N ILE A 229 -13.92 11.20 8.89
CA ILE A 229 -13.50 12.03 7.77
C ILE A 229 -14.73 12.52 7.02
N SER A 230 -14.75 13.81 6.69
CA SER A 230 -15.90 14.46 6.06
C SER A 230 -16.31 13.78 4.74
N GLU A 231 -17.60 13.78 4.42
CA GLU A 231 -18.08 13.23 3.14
C GLU A 231 -17.48 13.97 1.93
N GLU A 232 -17.11 15.24 2.10
CA GLU A 232 -16.42 16.04 1.09
C GLU A 232 -15.02 15.47 0.82
N GLU A 233 -14.25 15.14 1.85
CA GLU A 233 -12.92 14.53 1.71
C GLU A 233 -12.97 13.08 1.18
N GLN A 234 -14.08 12.37 1.42
CA GLN A 234 -14.35 11.07 0.81
C GLN A 234 -14.63 11.17 -0.71
N THR A 235 -15.21 12.28 -1.16
CA THR A 235 -15.74 12.48 -2.53
C THR A 235 -14.83 13.34 -3.41
N LEU A 236 -14.02 14.23 -2.83
CA LEU A 236 -13.03 15.11 -3.48
C LEU A 236 -12.03 14.33 -4.37
N THR A 237 -11.93 13.02 -4.20
CA THR A 237 -10.98 12.14 -4.90
C THR A 237 -11.63 11.19 -5.89
N SER A 238 -12.97 11.21 -5.98
CA SER A 238 -13.73 10.51 -7.02
C SER A 238 -13.90 11.35 -8.29
N SER A 239 -13.67 12.67 -8.21
CA SER A 239 -13.97 13.62 -9.29
C SER A 239 -12.75 14.20 -10.01
N SER A 240 -11.51 13.85 -9.65
CA SER A 240 -10.33 14.46 -10.26
C SER A 240 -9.86 13.82 -11.58
N ASP A 241 -10.66 12.97 -12.22
CA ASP A 241 -10.30 12.37 -13.53
C ASP A 241 -11.43 12.35 -14.59
N GLU A 242 -12.51 13.14 -14.44
CA GLU A 242 -13.51 13.27 -15.53
C GLU A 242 -13.90 14.70 -15.93
N ASN A 243 -13.29 15.74 -15.36
CA ASN A 243 -13.54 17.10 -15.82
C ASN A 243 -12.27 17.95 -15.85
N GLN A 244 -11.40 17.67 -16.80
CA GLN A 244 -10.70 18.70 -17.58
C GLN A 244 -10.00 18.11 -18.80
N CYS A 245 -10.42 18.59 -19.97
CA CYS A 245 -9.84 18.40 -21.30
C CYS A 245 -10.03 17.03 -21.98
N GLN A 246 -11.27 16.64 -22.23
CA GLN A 246 -11.57 16.00 -23.53
C GLN A 246 -11.96 17.10 -24.52
N PRO A 247 -11.19 17.40 -25.57
CA PRO A 247 -11.76 18.12 -26.70
C PRO A 247 -12.81 17.18 -27.31
N GLU A 248 -14.07 17.59 -27.35
CA GLU A 248 -15.06 16.91 -28.17
C GLU A 248 -14.58 16.98 -29.63
N ILE A 249 -13.98 15.90 -30.13
CA ILE A 249 -13.57 15.82 -31.53
C ILE A 249 -14.83 15.62 -32.36
N HIS A 250 -15.44 16.71 -32.79
CA HIS A 250 -16.49 16.67 -33.79
C HIS A 250 -15.88 16.37 -35.15
N THR A 251 -16.38 15.33 -35.82
CA THR A 251 -16.14 15.15 -37.26
C THR A 251 -16.87 16.24 -38.05
N CYS A 252 -16.43 16.60 -39.26
CA CYS A 252 -17.06 17.65 -40.07
C CYS A 252 -18.57 17.44 -40.30
N SER A 253 -19.06 16.20 -40.24
CA SER A 253 -20.49 15.85 -40.38
C SER A 253 -21.32 16.16 -39.13
N GLN A 254 -20.68 16.45 -37.99
CA GLN A 254 -21.32 16.69 -36.70
C GLN A 254 -21.38 18.18 -36.32
N MET A 255 -20.77 19.07 -37.11
CA MET A 255 -20.78 20.51 -36.85
C MET A 255 -22.03 21.18 -37.45
N LYS A 256 -22.66 22.08 -36.69
CA LYS A 256 -23.89 22.78 -37.13
C LYS A 256 -23.60 23.98 -38.04
N SER A 257 -22.34 24.44 -38.12
CA SER A 257 -21.92 25.50 -39.02
C SER A 257 -20.40 25.51 -39.26
N CYS A 258 -19.96 26.10 -40.38
CA CYS A 258 -18.54 26.29 -40.70
C CYS A 258 -17.81 27.23 -39.73
N ALA A 259 -18.53 28.02 -38.91
CA ALA A 259 -17.92 28.92 -37.94
C ALA A 259 -17.32 28.18 -36.73
N GLN A 260 -17.72 26.93 -36.47
CA GLN A 260 -17.15 26.07 -35.41
C GLN A 260 -15.73 25.56 -35.72
N ALA A 261 -15.22 25.77 -36.95
CA ALA A 261 -13.91 25.24 -37.37
C ALA A 261 -12.70 26.15 -37.05
N LYS A 262 -12.85 27.20 -36.22
CA LYS A 262 -11.84 28.26 -36.09
C LYS A 262 -10.79 28.11 -34.97
N TYR A 263 -10.74 26.99 -34.24
CA TYR A 263 -9.77 26.81 -33.14
C TYR A 263 -8.86 25.59 -33.32
N VAL A 264 -8.06 25.57 -34.39
CA VAL A 264 -7.06 24.50 -34.58
C VAL A 264 -5.63 25.02 -34.78
N ASN A 265 -5.40 26.34 -34.93
CA ASN A 265 -4.05 26.87 -35.18
C ASN A 265 -3.80 28.23 -34.48
N ASP A 266 -3.78 28.26 -33.14
CA ASP A 266 -3.25 29.40 -32.37
C ASP A 266 -1.92 28.97 -31.70
N PRO A 267 -0.78 29.64 -31.98
CA PRO A 267 0.52 29.29 -31.40
C PRO A 267 0.68 29.61 -29.90
N GLN A 268 -0.36 30.10 -29.20
CA GLN A 268 -0.31 30.35 -27.75
C GLN A 268 -1.07 29.33 -26.85
N THR A 269 -1.58 28.23 -27.38
CA THR A 269 -2.12 27.16 -26.52
C THR A 269 -0.99 26.35 -25.86
N PRO A 270 -1.00 26.15 -24.53
CA PRO A 270 0.01 25.33 -23.85
C PRO A 270 -0.08 23.88 -24.32
N VAL A 271 1.02 23.38 -24.88
CA VAL A 271 1.14 21.99 -25.35
C VAL A 271 1.41 21.08 -24.16
N CYS A 272 0.43 20.26 -23.77
CA CYS A 272 0.67 19.12 -22.88
C CYS A 272 1.41 18.03 -23.67
N GLN A 273 2.67 17.74 -23.33
CA GLN A 273 3.40 16.60 -23.89
C GLN A 273 3.03 15.31 -23.15
N PRO A 274 2.65 14.22 -23.85
CA PRO A 274 2.57 12.89 -23.25
C PRO A 274 3.97 12.32 -22.98
N PRO A 275 4.15 11.40 -22.01
CA PRO A 275 5.44 10.76 -21.75
C PRO A 275 5.86 9.91 -22.96
N GLU A 276 7.14 10.00 -23.33
CA GLU A 276 7.74 9.24 -24.43
C GLU A 276 7.53 7.73 -24.24
N THR A 277 6.68 7.14 -25.06
CA THR A 277 6.67 5.69 -25.28
C THR A 277 7.72 5.37 -26.35
N SER A 278 8.83 4.73 -25.94
CA SER A 278 9.78 4.12 -26.87
C SER A 278 9.11 2.93 -27.57
N VAL A 279 8.61 3.16 -28.79
CA VAL A 279 8.20 2.09 -29.70
C VAL A 279 9.32 1.85 -30.70
N ILE A 280 9.97 0.70 -30.59
CA ILE A 280 10.85 0.15 -31.63
C ILE A 280 9.93 -0.36 -32.75
N LEU A 281 10.03 0.24 -33.95
CA LEU A 281 9.47 -0.31 -35.19
C LEU A 281 10.60 -0.88 -36.07
N PRO A 282 10.33 -1.96 -36.84
CA PRO A 282 11.33 -2.62 -37.66
C PRO A 282 11.52 -1.91 -39.01
N ALA A 283 12.77 -1.85 -39.49
CA ALA A 283 13.09 -1.33 -40.81
C ALA A 283 12.98 -2.43 -41.88
N SER A 284 12.25 -2.15 -42.96
CA SER A 284 12.23 -2.94 -44.19
C SER A 284 13.02 -2.24 -45.30
N GLN A 285 14.00 -2.97 -45.83
CA GLN A 285 14.58 -3.05 -47.18
C GLN A 285 14.45 -1.87 -48.19
N HIS A 286 15.58 -1.48 -48.80
CA HIS A 286 15.86 -1.75 -50.24
C HIS A 286 17.29 -1.43 -50.72
N ILE A 287 17.97 -2.46 -51.27
CA ILE A 287 18.67 -2.58 -52.58
C ILE A 287 19.68 -1.49 -53.01
N ARG A 288 20.98 -1.84 -53.19
CA ARG A 288 21.63 -2.28 -54.47
C ARG A 288 23.18 -2.27 -54.34
N GLY A 289 23.87 -3.27 -54.92
CA GLY A 289 25.33 -3.26 -55.09
C GLY A 289 25.93 -4.62 -55.46
N THR A 290 26.33 -4.77 -56.71
CA THR A 290 26.81 -5.96 -57.44
C THR A 290 28.27 -6.36 -57.14
N HIS A 291 28.59 -7.67 -57.21
CA HIS A 291 29.55 -8.29 -58.16
C HIS A 291 29.87 -9.77 -57.80
N ASP A 292 29.70 -10.66 -58.78
CA ASP A 292 30.56 -11.80 -59.24
C ASP A 292 31.37 -12.63 -58.22
N ALA A 293 31.58 -13.95 -58.32
CA ALA A 293 31.18 -15.06 -59.19
C ALA A 293 31.82 -16.36 -58.61
N ILE A 294 31.57 -17.50 -59.28
CA ILE A 294 32.41 -18.73 -59.35
C ILE A 294 32.09 -19.91 -58.37
N THR A 295 31.33 -20.87 -58.94
CA THR A 295 31.45 -22.35 -58.91
C THR A 295 32.25 -23.07 -57.80
N HIS A 296 31.64 -24.08 -57.17
CA HIS A 296 31.92 -25.50 -57.49
C HIS A 296 30.99 -26.49 -56.78
N THR A 297 30.56 -27.47 -57.57
CA THR A 297 29.93 -28.76 -57.27
C THR A 297 30.78 -29.65 -56.36
N GLN A 298 30.15 -30.41 -55.44
CA GLN A 298 30.33 -31.88 -55.32
C GLN A 298 29.38 -32.51 -54.27
N THR A 299 28.41 -33.24 -54.80
CA THR A 299 27.99 -34.63 -54.52
C THR A 299 28.44 -35.33 -53.22
N THR A 300 27.47 -36.00 -52.55
CA THR A 300 27.42 -37.46 -52.22
C THR A 300 26.76 -37.69 -50.84
N THR A 301 25.48 -38.08 -50.78
CA THR A 301 24.94 -39.47 -50.61
C THR A 301 25.17 -40.00 -49.16
N LEU A 302 24.18 -39.99 -48.26
CA LEU A 302 23.03 -40.92 -48.04
C LEU A 302 23.31 -41.95 -46.92
N VAL A 303 22.20 -42.37 -46.27
CA VAL A 303 21.93 -43.53 -45.40
C VAL A 303 21.64 -43.13 -43.93
N ARG A 304 20.35 -43.00 -43.51
CA ARG A 304 19.41 -44.04 -42.96
C ARG A 304 20.00 -44.75 -41.72
N SER A 305 19.33 -45.05 -40.62
CA SER A 305 17.91 -45.10 -40.25
C SER A 305 17.80 -45.54 -38.77
N ASP A 306 17.06 -44.80 -37.95
CA ASP A 306 15.90 -45.25 -37.12
C ASP A 306 16.13 -46.27 -35.93
N PRO A 307 15.11 -46.62 -35.10
CA PRO A 307 14.99 -46.16 -33.70
C PRO A 307 14.70 -47.28 -32.65
N SER A 308 14.60 -46.94 -31.35
CA SER A 308 13.85 -47.62 -30.25
C SER A 308 14.25 -46.96 -28.91
N MET A 309 13.40 -46.43 -28.02
CA MET A 309 12.19 -46.86 -27.28
C MET A 309 12.47 -47.77 -26.05
N VAL A 310 11.97 -47.32 -24.88
CA VAL A 310 11.71 -48.04 -23.59
C VAL A 310 12.96 -48.28 -22.72
N ASP A 311 13.04 -47.97 -21.41
CA ASP A 311 12.09 -47.80 -20.28
C ASP A 311 12.14 -46.41 -19.60
#